data_AF-A0A381YLI1-F1
#
_entry.id   AF-A0A381YLI1-F1
#
_cell.length_a   1.000
_cell.length_b   1.000
_cell.length_c   1.000
_cell.angle_alpha   90.00
_cell.angle_beta   90.00
_cell.angle_gamma   90.00
#
_symmetry.space_group_name_H-M   'P 1'
#
loop_
_entity.id
_entity.type
_entity.pdbx_description
1 polymer ?
#
loop_
_entity_poly.entity_id
_entity_poly.type
_entity_poly.pdbx_seq_one_letter_code
_entity_poly.pdbx_strand_id
1 'polypeptide(L)'
;MSEPKISRREGGLELPTRHPVEWQAPDFGDENSLNAELERVFDICHGCRRCFNLCHTFPTLFDVVDESKTGEIDSVPKEAYWNIVDHCYLCDMCFMTKCPYVPPHEWNVDFPHLMLRAKAKQFKSSKTRFRDKLLSATETVGKLASIPVVRQVTNTINASTAGRRLLKGVLGVHPEAPLPKYHPSISQARLKKN
;
A
#
# COMPACT_ATOMS: atom_id res chain seq x y z
N MET A 1 28.74 -5.84 22.16
CA MET A 1 27.84 -5.82 20.98
C MET A 1 28.47 -6.72 19.95
N SER A 2 27.97 -7.95 19.83
CA SER A 2 28.50 -8.94 18.89
C SER A 2 28.17 -8.52 17.46
N GLU A 3 29.22 -8.45 16.64
CA GLU A 3 29.20 -8.20 15.20
C GLU A 3 28.17 -9.13 14.51
N PRO A 4 27.26 -8.63 13.66
CA PRO A 4 26.26 -9.47 13.03
C PRO A 4 26.95 -10.42 12.05
N LYS A 5 26.97 -11.71 12.37
CA LYS A 5 27.43 -12.75 11.45
C LYS A 5 26.57 -12.67 10.19
N ILE A 6 27.19 -12.31 9.06
CA ILE A 6 26.57 -12.36 7.73
C ILE A 6 26.22 -13.83 7.46
N SER A 7 24.99 -14.18 7.78
CA SER A 7 24.41 -15.49 7.54
C SER A 7 24.11 -15.58 6.05
N ARG A 8 24.79 -16.46 5.32
CA ARG A 8 24.50 -16.78 3.90
C ARG A 8 23.17 -17.55 3.73
N ARG A 9 22.24 -17.44 4.68
CA ARG A 9 20.95 -18.11 4.65
C ARG A 9 19.96 -17.26 3.88
N GLU A 10 19.05 -17.94 3.21
CA GLU A 10 17.96 -17.33 2.48
C GLU A 10 16.99 -16.63 3.44
N GLY A 11 16.70 -15.35 3.18
CA GLY A 11 15.69 -14.58 3.91
C GLY A 11 14.28 -15.18 3.77
N GLY A 12 13.38 -14.84 4.69
CA GLY A 12 11.98 -15.32 4.66
C GLY A 12 11.77 -16.75 5.16
N LEU A 13 12.83 -17.51 5.48
CA LEU A 13 12.75 -18.78 6.21
C LEU A 13 12.90 -18.59 7.73
N GLU A 14 13.69 -17.59 8.13
CA GLU A 14 13.87 -17.18 9.52
C GLU A 14 13.04 -15.93 9.81
N LEU A 15 12.84 -15.62 11.09
CA LEU A 15 12.13 -14.40 11.48
C LEU A 15 12.92 -13.19 10.97
N PRO A 16 12.34 -12.38 10.06
CA PRO A 16 13.05 -11.22 9.53
C PRO A 16 13.24 -10.15 10.61
N THR A 17 14.34 -9.44 10.55
CA THR A 17 14.57 -8.28 11.45
C THR A 17 13.86 -7.08 10.86
N ARG A 18 12.91 -6.48 11.61
CA ARG A 18 12.23 -5.27 11.17
C ARG A 18 12.87 -4.03 11.78
N HIS A 19 13.43 -3.17 10.94
CA HIS A 19 13.98 -1.89 11.36
C HIS A 19 12.88 -0.81 11.45
N PRO A 20 12.92 0.10 12.42
CA PRO A 20 12.01 1.24 12.46
C PRO A 20 12.13 2.08 11.18
N VAL A 21 11.00 2.59 10.70
CA VAL A 21 11.00 3.52 9.56
C VAL A 21 11.58 4.86 10.01
N GLU A 22 12.65 5.32 9.38
CA GLU A 22 13.31 6.60 9.69
C GLU A 22 12.57 7.80 9.07
N TRP A 23 11.29 7.95 9.41
CA TRP A 23 10.40 8.95 8.79
C TRP A 23 10.75 10.42 9.10
N GLN A 24 11.65 10.64 10.08
CA GLN A 24 12.15 11.95 10.47
C GLN A 24 13.49 12.31 9.78
N ALA A 25 14.10 11.36 9.07
CA ALA A 25 15.34 11.61 8.36
C ALA A 25 15.14 12.71 7.30
N PRO A 26 16.11 13.63 7.10
CA PRO A 26 15.97 14.73 6.14
C PRO A 26 15.68 14.27 4.72
N ASP A 27 16.20 13.11 4.32
CA ASP A 27 16.07 12.51 2.99
C ASP A 27 14.80 11.66 2.82
N PHE A 28 14.02 11.41 3.89
CA PHE A 28 12.83 10.56 3.82
C PHE A 28 11.83 11.05 2.75
N GLY A 29 11.71 12.37 2.60
CA GLY A 29 10.85 13.01 1.60
C GLY A 29 11.52 13.36 0.27
N ASP A 30 12.80 13.07 0.09
CA ASP A 30 13.52 13.36 -1.15
C ASP A 30 13.08 12.42 -2.29
N GLU A 31 12.74 13.00 -3.45
CA GLU A 31 12.18 12.21 -4.57
C GLU A 31 13.26 11.43 -5.31
N ASN A 32 14.48 11.97 -5.40
CA ASN A 32 15.58 11.30 -6.09
C ASN A 32 16.08 10.09 -5.29
N SER A 33 16.30 10.26 -3.99
CA SER A 33 16.63 9.17 -3.05
C SER A 33 15.55 8.08 -3.04
N LEU A 34 14.27 8.47 -3.03
CA LEU A 34 13.18 7.51 -3.12
C LEU A 34 13.19 6.74 -4.46
N ASN A 35 13.35 7.44 -5.58
CA ASN A 35 13.34 6.81 -6.90
C ASN A 35 14.53 5.86 -7.09
N ALA A 36 15.72 6.21 -6.57
CA ALA A 36 16.89 5.35 -6.59
C ALA A 36 16.65 4.05 -5.80
N GLU A 37 16.02 4.14 -4.63
CA GLU A 37 15.71 2.97 -3.82
C GLU A 37 14.56 2.12 -4.42
N LEU A 38 13.56 2.76 -5.02
CA LEU A 38 12.51 2.07 -5.80
C LEU A 38 13.13 1.28 -6.95
N GLU A 39 13.99 1.91 -7.73
CA GLU A 39 14.69 1.26 -8.84
C GLU A 39 15.51 0.06 -8.37
N ARG A 40 16.33 0.22 -7.32
CA ARG A 40 17.13 -0.87 -6.73
C ARG A 40 16.26 -2.05 -6.30
N VAL A 41 15.17 -1.79 -5.56
CA VAL A 41 14.31 -2.86 -5.06
C VAL A 41 13.49 -3.50 -6.18
N PHE A 42 13.04 -2.72 -7.16
CA PHE A 42 12.31 -3.22 -8.32
C PHE A 42 13.18 -4.10 -9.21
N ASP A 43 14.45 -3.74 -9.41
CA ASP A 43 15.46 -4.56 -10.09
C ASP A 43 15.62 -5.93 -9.42
N ILE A 44 15.83 -5.94 -8.10
CA ILE A 44 15.93 -7.17 -7.30
C ILE A 44 14.66 -8.01 -7.40
N CYS A 45 13.49 -7.36 -7.36
CA CYS A 45 12.21 -8.03 -7.49
C CYS A 45 12.01 -8.65 -8.88
N HIS A 46 12.40 -7.91 -9.94
CA HIS A 46 12.38 -8.39 -11.32
C HIS A 46 13.31 -9.58 -11.54
N GLY A 47 14.49 -9.57 -10.91
CA GLY A 47 15.45 -10.67 -11.01
C GLY A 47 14.94 -11.99 -10.38
N CYS A 48 14.18 -11.94 -9.29
CA CYS A 48 13.73 -13.17 -8.61
C CYS A 48 12.28 -13.59 -8.91
N ARG A 49 11.37 -12.65 -9.23
CA ARG A 49 9.93 -12.82 -9.53
C ARG A 49 9.09 -13.71 -8.59
N ARG A 50 9.59 -14.05 -7.40
CA ARG A 50 8.96 -14.99 -6.45
C ARG A 50 7.59 -14.53 -5.91
N CYS A 51 7.32 -13.23 -5.94
CA CYS A 51 6.16 -12.65 -5.28
C CYS A 51 4.92 -12.48 -6.19
N PHE A 52 4.97 -12.96 -7.45
CA PHE A 52 3.94 -12.72 -8.47
C PHE A 52 2.50 -13.08 -8.04
N ASN A 53 2.33 -14.08 -7.17
CA ASN A 53 1.03 -14.55 -6.69
C ASN A 53 0.52 -13.88 -5.40
N LEU A 54 1.26 -12.94 -4.81
CA LEU A 54 0.87 -12.37 -3.50
C LEU A 54 -0.14 -11.23 -3.60
N CYS A 55 0.07 -10.30 -4.52
CA CYS A 55 -0.80 -9.14 -4.73
C CYS A 55 -0.52 -8.52 -6.11
N HIS A 56 -1.36 -7.58 -6.53
CA HIS A 56 -1.26 -6.96 -7.86
C HIS A 56 0.01 -6.13 -8.11
N THR A 57 0.74 -5.75 -7.05
CA THR A 57 1.99 -4.98 -7.19
C THR A 57 3.01 -5.68 -8.10
N PHE A 58 3.19 -6.99 -7.91
CA PHE A 58 4.26 -7.73 -8.56
C PHE A 58 3.95 -8.05 -10.02
N PRO A 59 2.75 -8.54 -10.39
CA PRO A 59 2.37 -8.61 -11.80
C PRO A 59 2.52 -7.26 -12.50
N THR A 60 2.01 -6.16 -11.92
CA THR A 60 2.18 -4.83 -12.52
C THR A 60 3.65 -4.45 -12.70
N LEU A 61 4.51 -4.72 -11.71
CA LEU A 61 5.95 -4.48 -11.82
C LEU A 61 6.57 -5.28 -12.97
N PHE A 62 6.25 -6.56 -13.08
CA PHE A 62 6.84 -7.43 -14.10
C PHE A 62 6.35 -7.06 -15.49
N ASP A 63 5.04 -6.77 -15.64
CA ASP A 63 4.46 -6.33 -16.91
C ASP A 63 5.11 -5.04 -17.41
N VAL A 64 5.28 -4.01 -16.56
CA VAL A 64 5.89 -2.75 -17.00
C VAL A 64 7.37 -2.90 -17.36
N VAL A 65 8.09 -3.85 -16.74
CA VAL A 65 9.49 -4.13 -17.10
C VAL A 65 9.56 -4.95 -18.39
N ASP A 66 8.71 -5.96 -18.54
CA ASP A 66 8.67 -6.82 -19.74
C ASP A 66 8.25 -6.04 -20.99
N GLU A 67 7.40 -5.02 -20.83
CA GLU A 67 6.97 -4.11 -21.90
C GLU A 67 7.97 -2.95 -22.15
N SER A 68 9.04 -2.84 -21.36
CA SER A 68 10.04 -1.79 -21.49
C SER A 68 10.97 -2.02 -22.70
N LYS A 69 11.78 -1.02 -23.06
CA LYS A 69 12.63 -1.08 -24.27
C LYS A 69 13.76 -2.11 -24.15
N THR A 70 14.33 -2.23 -22.95
CA THR A 70 15.47 -3.11 -22.65
C THR A 70 15.02 -4.44 -22.05
N GLY A 71 13.77 -4.53 -21.58
CA GLY A 71 13.32 -5.63 -20.72
C GLY A 71 13.85 -5.54 -19.28
N GLU A 72 14.44 -4.40 -18.91
CA GLU A 72 15.08 -4.15 -17.62
C GLU A 72 14.54 -2.86 -16.97
N ILE A 73 14.77 -2.69 -15.66
CA ILE A 73 14.21 -1.57 -14.89
C ILE A 73 14.70 -0.19 -15.36
N ASP A 74 15.86 -0.15 -16.01
CA ASP A 74 16.58 1.06 -16.45
C ASP A 74 15.79 1.85 -17.52
N SER A 75 15.00 1.16 -18.33
CA SER A 75 14.18 1.75 -19.38
C SER A 75 12.72 1.97 -18.99
N VAL A 76 12.34 1.63 -17.74
CA VAL A 76 11.01 1.88 -17.21
C VAL A 76 10.87 3.35 -16.79
N PRO A 77 9.86 4.08 -17.29
CA PRO A 77 9.62 5.46 -16.89
C PRO A 77 9.27 5.53 -15.39
N LYS A 78 9.84 6.51 -14.68
CA LYS A 78 9.62 6.66 -13.22
C LYS A 78 8.15 6.93 -12.88
N GLU A 79 7.37 7.43 -13.84
CA GLU A 79 5.92 7.60 -13.71
C GLU A 79 5.19 6.26 -13.53
N ALA A 80 5.67 5.18 -14.16
CA ALA A 80 5.09 3.85 -14.02
C ALA A 80 5.29 3.26 -12.62
N TYR A 81 6.31 3.72 -11.88
CA TYR A 81 6.55 3.26 -10.50
C TYR A 81 5.35 3.54 -9.59
N TRP A 82 4.61 4.63 -9.84
CA TRP A 82 3.44 4.97 -9.04
C TRP A 82 2.30 3.96 -9.19
N ASN A 83 2.13 3.33 -10.36
CA ASN A 83 1.15 2.27 -10.54
C ASN A 83 1.50 1.04 -9.71
N ILE A 84 2.80 0.69 -9.66
CA ILE A 84 3.33 -0.40 -8.83
C ILE A 84 3.06 -0.09 -7.35
N VAL A 85 3.41 1.13 -6.91
CA VAL A 85 3.20 1.60 -5.53
C VAL A 85 1.72 1.54 -5.15
N ASP A 86 0.82 1.98 -6.02
CA ASP A 86 -0.63 2.02 -5.75
C ASP A 86 -1.22 0.64 -5.50
N HIS A 87 -0.69 -0.39 -6.17
CA HIS A 87 -1.11 -1.79 -5.97
C HIS A 87 -0.55 -2.46 -4.70
N CYS A 88 0.27 -1.77 -3.91
CA CYS A 88 0.76 -2.31 -2.63
C CYS A 88 -0.24 -2.04 -1.50
N TYR A 89 -0.62 -3.10 -0.78
CA TYR A 89 -1.60 -3.06 0.31
C TYR A 89 -1.00 -3.04 1.71
N LEU A 90 0.34 -2.96 1.83
CA LEU A 90 1.06 -2.89 3.11
C LEU A 90 0.72 -4.05 4.08
N CYS A 91 0.51 -5.26 3.54
CA CYS A 91 0.16 -6.45 4.34
C CYS A 91 1.37 -7.25 4.85
N ASP A 92 2.59 -6.85 4.50
CA ASP A 92 3.86 -7.50 4.84
C ASP A 92 4.07 -8.95 4.36
N MET A 93 3.13 -9.54 3.61
CA MET A 93 3.23 -10.93 3.17
C MET A 93 4.49 -11.22 2.34
N CYS A 94 4.91 -10.29 1.47
CA CYS A 94 6.12 -10.45 0.65
C CYS A 94 7.39 -10.48 1.52
N PHE A 95 7.47 -9.57 2.50
CA PHE A 95 8.56 -9.47 3.45
C PHE A 95 8.62 -10.69 4.37
N MET A 96 7.48 -11.10 4.95
CA MET A 96 7.45 -12.15 5.95
C MET A 96 7.61 -13.57 5.40
N THR A 97 7.19 -13.82 4.15
CA THR A 97 6.98 -15.21 3.69
C THR A 97 7.60 -15.58 2.35
N LYS A 98 8.09 -14.62 1.55
CA LYS A 98 8.56 -14.90 0.18
C LYS A 98 9.92 -14.32 -0.16
N CYS A 99 10.25 -13.14 0.35
CA CYS A 99 11.45 -12.43 -0.06
C CYS A 99 12.70 -13.08 0.55
N PRO A 100 13.63 -13.61 -0.27
CA PRO A 100 14.88 -14.21 0.20
C PRO A 100 15.93 -13.18 0.62
N TYR A 101 15.64 -11.89 0.43
CA TYR A 101 16.60 -10.79 0.54
C TYR A 101 16.27 -9.80 1.67
N VAL A 102 15.40 -10.20 2.60
CA VAL A 102 15.07 -9.41 3.78
C VAL A 102 16.23 -9.36 4.77
N PRO A 103 16.35 -8.30 5.60
CA PRO A 103 17.32 -8.22 6.68
C PRO A 103 17.36 -9.51 7.55
N PRO A 104 18.57 -10.04 7.86
CA PRO A 104 19.88 -9.37 7.76
C PRO A 104 20.63 -9.60 6.43
N HIS A 105 19.96 -10.03 5.35
CA HIS A 105 20.59 -10.17 4.04
C HIS A 105 21.22 -8.84 3.58
N GLU A 106 22.35 -8.90 2.86
CA GLU A 106 23.13 -7.73 2.44
C GLU A 106 22.33 -6.72 1.60
N TRP A 107 21.35 -7.20 0.81
CA TRP A 107 20.48 -6.34 0.01
C TRP A 107 19.38 -5.64 0.82
N ASN A 108 19.15 -6.08 2.07
CA ASN A 108 18.28 -5.43 3.05
C ASN A 108 16.91 -4.98 2.50
N VAL A 109 16.21 -5.88 1.79
CA VAL A 109 14.96 -5.54 1.10
C VAL A 109 13.80 -5.51 2.09
N ASP A 110 13.24 -4.32 2.31
CA ASP A 110 11.99 -4.11 3.04
C ASP A 110 10.97 -3.43 2.12
N PHE A 111 10.35 -4.24 1.26
CA PHE A 111 9.40 -3.78 0.26
C PHE A 111 8.22 -2.99 0.88
N PRO A 112 7.55 -3.48 1.94
CA PRO A 112 6.46 -2.74 2.57
C PRO A 112 6.87 -1.38 3.12
N HIS A 113 8.05 -1.25 3.75
CA HIS A 113 8.53 0.06 4.22
C HIS A 113 8.83 1.03 3.09
N LEU A 114 9.43 0.55 2.00
CA LEU A 114 9.66 1.38 0.82
C LEU A 114 8.34 1.86 0.21
N MET A 115 7.33 0.99 0.11
CA MET A 115 6.01 1.36 -0.36
C MET A 115 5.32 2.36 0.57
N LEU A 116 5.49 2.23 1.89
CA LEU A 116 4.99 3.20 2.86
C LEU A 116 5.63 4.58 2.65
N ARG A 117 6.96 4.65 2.47
CA ARG A 117 7.68 5.89 2.15
C ARG A 117 7.17 6.50 0.85
N ALA A 118 7.00 5.69 -0.20
CA ALA A 118 6.48 6.15 -1.49
C ALA A 118 5.05 6.71 -1.39
N LYS A 119 4.15 6.02 -0.68
CA LYS A 119 2.77 6.51 -0.44
C LYS A 119 2.74 7.79 0.39
N ALA A 120 3.62 7.91 1.40
CA ALA A 120 3.74 9.14 2.19
C ALA A 120 4.20 10.33 1.32
N LYS A 121 5.16 10.12 0.41
CA LYS A 121 5.59 11.13 -0.58
C LYS A 121 4.45 11.50 -1.52
N GLN A 122 3.75 10.52 -2.09
CA GLN A 122 2.61 10.74 -2.98
C GLN A 122 1.51 11.59 -2.31
N PHE A 123 1.23 11.30 -1.03
CA PHE A 123 0.27 12.07 -0.23
C PHE A 123 0.71 13.52 -0.01
N LYS A 124 1.98 13.75 0.38
CA LYS A 124 2.54 15.10 0.58
C LYS A 124 2.60 15.92 -0.71
N SER A 125 2.94 15.28 -1.83
CA SER A 125 3.00 15.93 -3.15
C SER A 125 1.63 16.14 -3.81
N SER A 126 0.52 15.94 -3.09
CA SER A 126 -0.84 16.06 -3.61
C SER A 126 -1.14 15.19 -4.85
N LYS A 127 -0.37 14.13 -5.06
CA LYS A 127 -0.57 13.16 -6.15
C LYS A 127 -1.65 12.11 -5.82
N THR A 128 -2.16 12.08 -4.59
CA THR A 128 -3.26 11.19 -4.15
C THR A 128 -4.63 11.72 -4.54
N ARG A 129 -5.47 10.87 -5.16
CA ARG A 129 -6.83 11.23 -5.62
C ARG A 129 -7.75 11.54 -4.44
N PHE A 130 -8.75 12.39 -4.66
CA PHE A 130 -9.77 12.73 -3.65
C PHE A 130 -10.46 11.47 -3.07
N ARG A 131 -10.84 10.54 -3.96
CA ARG A 131 -11.42 9.25 -3.56
C ARG A 131 -10.55 8.54 -2.53
N ASP A 132 -9.25 8.41 -2.79
CA ASP A 132 -8.36 7.61 -1.96
C ASP A 132 -8.20 8.27 -0.57
N LYS A 133 -8.14 9.61 -0.52
CA LYS A 133 -8.18 10.37 0.74
C LYS A 133 -9.48 10.15 1.52
N LEU A 134 -10.63 10.17 0.83
CA LEU A 134 -11.93 9.96 1.45
C LEU A 134 -12.06 8.52 1.99
N LEU A 135 -11.77 7.51 1.17
CA LEU A 135 -11.97 6.10 1.52
C LEU A 135 -10.97 5.61 2.58
N SER A 136 -9.75 6.16 2.61
CA SER A 136 -8.75 5.84 3.66
C SER A 136 -9.04 6.55 5.00
N ALA A 137 -9.81 7.64 5.00
CA ALA A 137 -10.23 8.36 6.21
C ALA A 137 -11.40 7.66 6.92
N THR A 138 -11.23 6.38 7.28
CA THR A 138 -12.27 5.50 7.82
C THR A 138 -12.95 6.07 9.07
N GLU A 139 -12.21 6.75 9.94
CA GLU A 139 -12.76 7.41 11.13
C GLU A 139 -13.73 8.54 10.76
N THR A 140 -13.31 9.44 9.88
CA THR A 140 -14.12 10.58 9.43
C THR A 140 -15.36 10.09 8.69
N VAL A 141 -15.20 9.14 7.76
CA VAL A 141 -16.30 8.51 7.04
C VAL A 141 -17.26 7.84 8.01
N GLY A 142 -16.75 7.06 8.96
CA GLY A 142 -17.55 6.38 9.98
C GLY A 142 -18.34 7.36 10.84
N LYS A 143 -17.73 8.44 11.32
CA LYS A 143 -18.40 9.49 12.10
C LYS A 143 -19.54 10.14 11.31
N LEU A 144 -19.27 10.57 10.08
CA LEU A 144 -20.25 11.25 9.23
C LEU A 144 -21.40 10.32 8.83
N ALA A 145 -21.08 9.12 8.37
CA ALA A 145 -22.06 8.14 7.92
C ALA A 145 -22.89 7.53 9.07
N SER A 146 -22.53 7.80 10.34
CA SER A 146 -23.31 7.38 11.51
C SER A 146 -24.33 8.44 11.98
N ILE A 147 -24.32 9.67 11.42
CA ILE A 147 -25.29 10.72 11.74
C ILE A 147 -26.70 10.25 11.33
N PRO A 148 -27.76 10.40 12.16
CA PRO A 148 -29.03 9.69 11.97
C PRO A 148 -29.65 9.75 10.56
N VAL A 149 -29.71 10.95 9.97
CA VAL A 149 -30.24 11.21 8.62
C VAL A 149 -29.27 10.73 7.54
N VAL A 150 -27.99 11.10 7.66
CA VAL A 150 -26.93 10.70 6.71
C VAL A 150 -26.85 9.18 6.61
N ARG A 151 -26.88 8.49 7.74
CA ARG A 151 -26.88 7.02 7.85
C ARG A 151 -28.02 6.38 7.06
N GLN A 152 -29.25 6.89 7.20
CA GLN A 152 -30.41 6.32 6.51
C GLN A 152 -30.26 6.44 5.00
N VAL A 153 -29.80 7.60 4.53
CA VAL A 153 -29.53 7.86 3.12
C VAL A 153 -28.40 6.96 2.62
N THR A 154 -27.25 6.94 3.30
CA THR A 154 -26.08 6.13 2.91
C THR A 154 -26.41 4.63 2.87
N ASN A 155 -27.12 4.11 3.86
CA ASN A 155 -27.51 2.70 3.89
C ASN A 155 -28.48 2.35 2.75
N THR A 156 -29.43 3.24 2.45
CA THR A 156 -30.38 3.04 1.33
C THR A 156 -29.64 3.05 -0.01
N ILE A 157 -28.72 3.99 -0.21
CA ILE A 157 -27.88 4.06 -1.42
C ILE A 157 -27.04 2.78 -1.56
N ASN A 158 -26.34 2.37 -0.50
CA ASN A 158 -25.46 1.19 -0.48
C ASN A 158 -26.23 -0.13 -0.72
N ALA A 159 -27.52 -0.19 -0.36
CA ALA A 159 -28.38 -1.35 -0.59
C ALA A 159 -28.98 -1.40 -2.01
N SER A 160 -29.01 -0.28 -2.72
CA SER A 160 -29.63 -0.18 -4.05
C SER A 160 -28.65 -0.48 -5.19
N THR A 161 -29.11 -1.18 -6.23
CA THR A 161 -28.30 -1.46 -7.44
C THR A 161 -27.91 -0.17 -8.17
N ALA A 162 -28.83 0.80 -8.26
CA ALA A 162 -28.56 2.10 -8.88
C ALA A 162 -27.52 2.90 -8.09
N GLY A 163 -27.63 2.95 -6.76
CA GLY A 163 -26.65 3.59 -5.89
C GLY A 163 -25.26 2.95 -5.98
N ARG A 164 -25.18 1.62 -6.08
CA ARG A 164 -23.91 0.90 -6.30
C ARG A 164 -23.25 1.24 -7.63
N ARG A 165 -24.03 1.41 -8.71
CA ARG A 165 -23.50 1.89 -10.00
C ARG A 165 -23.01 3.33 -9.92
N LEU A 166 -23.73 4.19 -9.20
CA LEU A 166 -23.28 5.57 -8.94
C LEU A 166 -21.95 5.57 -8.17
N LEU A 167 -21.83 4.77 -7.10
CA LEU A 167 -20.60 4.65 -6.32
C LEU A 167 -19.42 4.14 -7.15
N LYS A 168 -19.65 3.23 -8.11
CA LYS A 168 -18.63 2.84 -9.09
C LYS A 168 -18.18 4.04 -9.94
N GLY A 169 -19.12 4.84 -10.45
CA GLY A 169 -18.78 6.00 -11.29
C GLY A 169 -18.04 7.10 -10.54
N VAL A 170 -18.42 7.39 -9.30
CA VAL A 170 -17.86 8.50 -8.51
C VAL A 170 -16.62 8.09 -7.72
N LEU A 171 -16.69 6.94 -7.05
CA LEU A 171 -15.67 6.45 -6.12
C LEU A 171 -14.99 5.18 -6.62
N GLY A 172 -15.23 4.70 -7.83
CA GLY A 172 -14.57 3.50 -8.35
C GLY A 172 -14.80 2.23 -7.52
N VAL A 173 -15.79 2.22 -6.63
CA VAL A 173 -16.09 1.06 -5.77
C VAL A 173 -16.85 0.04 -6.60
N HIS A 174 -16.38 -1.20 -6.64
CA HIS A 174 -17.04 -2.24 -7.42
C HIS A 174 -18.51 -2.42 -6.99
N PRO A 175 -19.49 -2.55 -7.90
CA PRO A 175 -20.91 -2.65 -7.54
C PRO A 175 -21.25 -3.82 -6.62
N GLU A 176 -20.44 -4.87 -6.64
CA GLU A 176 -20.60 -6.07 -5.82
C GLU A 176 -19.71 -6.08 -4.57
N ALA A 177 -18.92 -5.01 -4.35
CA ALA A 177 -18.09 -4.91 -3.16
C ALA A 177 -18.95 -5.00 -1.89
N PRO A 178 -18.49 -5.72 -0.85
CA PRO A 178 -19.17 -5.72 0.44
C PRO A 178 -19.06 -4.32 1.06
N LEU A 179 -20.20 -3.66 1.26
CA LEU A 179 -20.27 -2.33 1.88
C LEU A 179 -20.77 -2.45 3.32
N PRO A 180 -20.19 -1.68 4.27
CA PRO A 180 -20.67 -1.68 5.64
C PRO A 180 -22.09 -1.09 5.71
N LYS A 181 -22.90 -1.64 6.62
CA LYS A 181 -24.13 -1.00 7.08
C LYS A 181 -23.76 -0.08 8.24
N TYR A 182 -24.03 1.21 8.10
CA TYR A 182 -23.73 2.17 9.15
C TYR A 182 -24.79 2.11 10.25
N HIS A 183 -24.33 2.16 11.49
CA HIS A 183 -25.16 2.14 12.70
C HIS A 183 -24.97 3.44 13.47
N PRO A 184 -25.90 3.81 14.38
CA PRO A 184 -25.68 4.93 15.29
C PRO A 184 -24.35 4.78 16.04
N SER A 185 -23.73 5.90 16.44
CA SER A 185 -22.53 5.85 17.27
C SER A 185 -22.88 5.36 18.68
N ILE A 186 -22.88 4.05 18.86
CA ILE A 186 -23.07 3.42 20.17
C ILE A 186 -21.83 3.65 21.04
N SER A 187 -20.64 3.69 20.43
CA SER A 187 -19.37 3.93 21.11
C SER A 187 -19.31 5.30 21.78
N GLN A 188 -19.75 6.39 21.14
CA GLN A 188 -19.80 7.71 21.79
C GLN A 188 -20.88 7.80 22.88
N ALA A 189 -22.04 7.17 22.66
CA ALA A 189 -23.10 7.11 23.67
C ALA A 189 -22.68 6.32 24.92
N ARG A 190 -21.85 5.28 24.77
CA ARG A 190 -21.26 4.51 25.88
C ARG A 190 -20.13 5.27 26.57
N LEU A 191 -19.25 5.95 25.82
CA LEU A 191 -18.14 6.73 26.38
C LEU A 191 -18.60 7.98 27.15
N LYS A 192 -19.75 8.57 26.83
CA LYS A 192 -20.35 9.69 27.60
C LYS A 192 -21.08 9.24 28.87
N LYS A 193 -21.28 7.94 29.07
CA LYS A 193 -22.03 7.36 30.20
C LYS A 193 -21.11 6.91 31.35
N ASN A 194 -19.80 6.90 31.12
CA ASN A 194 -18.73 6.69 32.10
C ASN A 194 -17.94 7.98 32.26
#